data_AF-A0A0C9RT88-F1
#
_entry.id   AF-A0A0C9RT88-F1
#
_cell.length_a   1.000
_cell.length_b   1.000
_cell.length_c   1.000
_cell.angle_alpha   90.00
_cell.angle_beta   90.00
_cell.angle_gamma   90.00
#
_symmetry.space_group_name_H-M   'P 1'
#
loop_
_entity.id
_entity.type
_entity.pdbx_description
1 polymer ?
#
loop_
_entity_poly.entity_id
_entity_poly.type
_entity_poly.pdbx_seq_one_letter_code
_entity_poly.pdbx_strand_id
1 'polypeptide(L)'
;MSEQWKKKGLRNAPCEPKHLTRSLALLPPNLVQLGVEVIKDVSSQYTAIFPQLNDWCEYVQNEWGNKPEILSVAGSCIRTNNDSEAFNRHFTSRAGGRQPRVFQFIRNLQDIIENEVTNVKRSNANIPMVKTKRMDRIFKKDMGIQAAHEELLLNRITKETIYQFMKDHLPEKLSKEIDDERLKISTGNITRTTFIKKRQSMIMFSSHDDEEYGVKRKRIYRRRPKEIVDGEKSNWKSSISKSAE
;
A
#
# COMPACT_ATOMS: atom_id res chain seq x y z
N MET A 1 -5.74 2.86 3.74
CA MET A 1 -5.70 3.76 4.91
C MET A 1 -6.66 3.18 5.93
N SER A 2 -6.26 2.98 7.19
CA SER A 2 -7.20 2.52 8.23
C SER A 2 -8.35 3.54 8.34
N GLU A 3 -9.55 3.14 7.95
CA GLU A 3 -10.75 3.97 8.06
C GLU A 3 -11.03 4.36 9.52
N GLN A 4 -10.56 3.55 10.48
CA GLN A 4 -10.67 3.85 11.90
C GLN A 4 -9.87 5.09 12.33
N TRP A 5 -8.66 5.29 11.80
CA TRP A 5 -7.88 6.51 12.07
C TRP A 5 -8.64 7.78 11.66
N LYS A 6 -9.35 7.73 10.52
CA LYS A 6 -10.17 8.85 10.05
C LYS A 6 -11.43 9.00 10.89
N LYS A 7 -12.13 7.90 11.20
CA LYS A 7 -13.36 7.89 12.00
C LYS A 7 -13.14 8.47 13.39
N LYS A 8 -11.97 8.23 13.99
CA LYS A 8 -11.57 8.76 15.30
C LYS A 8 -11.06 10.21 15.28
N GLY A 9 -11.11 10.90 14.13
CA GLY A 9 -10.71 12.31 14.04
C GLY A 9 -9.21 12.58 14.15
N LEU A 10 -8.36 11.55 14.06
CA LEU A 10 -6.90 11.63 14.27
C LEU A 10 -6.14 12.23 13.07
N ARG A 11 -6.80 13.02 12.22
CA ARG A 11 -6.16 13.61 11.02
C ARG A 11 -4.98 14.53 11.36
N ASN A 12 -5.04 15.17 12.52
CA ASN A 12 -4.05 16.12 13.01
C ASN A 12 -3.19 15.53 14.13
N ALA A 13 -3.30 14.22 14.40
CA ALA A 13 -2.45 13.54 15.37
C ALA A 13 -1.12 13.13 14.70
N PRO A 14 -0.05 12.95 15.49
CA PRO A 14 1.21 12.35 15.04
C PRO A 14 0.96 11.05 14.29
N CYS A 15 1.65 10.89 13.17
CA CYS A 15 1.54 9.69 12.36
C CYS A 15 2.47 8.57 12.86
N GLU A 16 3.41 8.83 13.76
CA GLU A 16 4.33 7.82 14.28
C GLU A 16 3.64 6.53 14.76
N PRO A 17 2.66 6.53 15.70
CA PRO A 17 1.98 5.30 16.11
C PRO A 17 1.36 4.56 14.92
N LYS A 18 0.73 5.32 14.02
CA LYS A 18 0.09 4.79 12.81
C LYS A 18 1.10 4.22 11.83
N HIS A 19 2.28 4.79 11.70
CA HIS A 19 3.28 4.27 10.78
C HIS A 19 3.85 2.97 11.30
N LEU A 20 4.16 2.88 12.61
CA LEU A 20 4.65 1.65 13.25
C LEU A 20 3.70 0.47 13.06
N THR A 21 2.38 0.70 13.07
CA THR A 21 1.38 -0.36 12.78
C THR A 21 1.60 -1.05 11.43
N ARG A 22 2.20 -0.38 10.43
CA ARG A 22 2.46 -0.98 9.11
C ARG A 22 3.51 -2.09 9.16
N SER A 23 4.44 -2.02 10.10
CA SER A 23 5.50 -3.01 10.28
C SER A 23 5.14 -4.07 11.31
N LEU A 24 3.99 -3.93 12.01
CA LEU A 24 3.59 -4.87 13.05
C LEU A 24 3.42 -6.31 12.53
N ALA A 25 2.86 -6.46 11.32
CA ALA A 25 2.71 -7.76 10.67
C ALA A 25 4.06 -8.43 10.35
N LEU A 26 5.15 -7.66 10.27
CA LEU A 26 6.47 -8.22 10.05
C LEU A 26 7.04 -8.87 11.30
N LEU A 27 6.52 -8.59 12.50
CA LEU A 27 7.01 -9.24 13.71
C LEU A 27 6.64 -10.73 13.73
N PRO A 28 7.51 -11.59 14.29
CA PRO A 28 7.13 -12.95 14.67
C PRO A 28 5.87 -12.97 15.56
N PRO A 29 5.00 -13.99 15.47
CA PRO A 29 3.72 -14.02 16.19
C PRO A 29 3.88 -13.79 17.69
N ASN A 30 4.90 -14.39 18.30
CA ASN A 30 5.22 -14.27 19.72
C ASN A 30 5.61 -12.84 20.16
N LEU A 31 5.95 -11.95 19.22
CA LEU A 31 6.40 -10.58 19.48
C LEU A 31 5.38 -9.52 19.08
N VAL A 32 4.31 -9.90 18.38
CA VAL A 32 3.25 -8.98 17.96
C VAL A 32 2.66 -8.24 19.17
N GLN A 33 2.40 -8.95 20.27
CA GLN A 33 1.81 -8.33 21.47
C GLN A 33 2.73 -7.27 22.07
N LEU A 34 4.04 -7.54 22.13
CA LEU A 34 5.04 -6.57 22.59
C LEU A 34 5.15 -5.38 21.62
N GLY A 35 4.99 -5.60 20.31
CA GLY A 35 4.90 -4.54 19.31
C GLY A 35 3.65 -3.65 19.49
N VAL A 36 2.51 -4.23 19.87
CA VAL A 36 1.29 -3.45 20.20
C VAL A 36 1.51 -2.63 21.47
N GLU A 37 2.17 -3.18 22.48
CA GLU A 37 2.55 -2.42 23.67
C GLU A 37 3.45 -1.24 23.33
N VAL A 38 4.45 -1.42 22.46
CA VAL A 38 5.28 -0.31 21.97
C VAL A 38 4.43 0.77 21.31
N ILE A 39 3.47 0.40 20.45
CA ILE A 39 2.57 1.38 19.81
C ILE A 39 1.72 2.11 20.84
N LYS A 40 1.28 1.43 21.91
CA LYS A 40 0.52 2.03 23.01
C LYS A 40 1.39 2.99 23.83
N ASP A 41 2.63 2.61 24.12
CA ASP A 41 3.60 3.43 24.86
C ASP A 41 3.92 4.71 24.08
N VAL A 42 4.16 4.59 22.76
CA VAL A 42 4.35 5.74 21.86
C VAL A 42 3.08 6.60 21.81
N SER A 43 1.90 5.99 21.68
CA SER A 43 0.63 6.74 21.65
C SER A 43 0.37 7.52 22.94
N SER A 44 0.74 6.95 24.09
CA SER A 44 0.55 7.54 25.42
C SER A 44 1.32 8.85 25.60
N GLN A 45 2.38 9.08 24.82
CA GLN A 45 3.11 10.36 24.80
C GLN A 45 2.25 11.50 24.24
N TYR A 46 1.22 11.18 23.46
CA TYR A 46 0.39 12.13 22.72
C TYR A 46 -1.06 12.22 23.23
N THR A 47 -1.49 11.32 24.10
CA THR A 47 -2.89 11.18 24.55
C THR A 47 -3.40 12.39 25.31
N ALA A 48 -2.52 13.14 26.00
CA ALA A 48 -2.88 14.40 26.65
C ALA A 48 -3.46 15.42 25.65
N ILE A 49 -3.00 15.40 24.40
CA ILE A 49 -3.42 16.33 23.34
C ILE A 49 -4.48 15.68 22.44
N PHE A 50 -4.32 14.38 22.17
CA PHE A 50 -5.14 13.55 21.28
C PHE A 50 -5.71 12.33 22.04
N PRO A 51 -6.73 12.51 22.89
CA PRO A 51 -7.26 11.43 23.73
C PRO A 51 -7.83 10.25 22.92
N GLN A 52 -8.28 10.50 21.68
CA GLN A 52 -8.80 9.46 20.78
C GLN A 52 -7.73 8.43 20.35
N LEU A 53 -6.45 8.66 20.66
CA LEU A 53 -5.39 7.67 20.48
C LEU A 53 -5.58 6.46 21.40
N ASN A 54 -6.19 6.61 22.58
CA ASN A 54 -6.48 5.48 23.46
C ASN A 54 -7.45 4.49 22.79
N ASP A 55 -8.60 4.97 22.34
CA ASP A 55 -9.57 4.16 21.59
C ASP A 55 -8.96 3.50 20.35
N TRP A 56 -8.04 4.21 19.68
CA TRP A 56 -7.38 3.68 18.51
C TRP A 56 -6.39 2.56 18.88
N CYS A 57 -5.65 2.70 19.99
CA CYS A 57 -4.80 1.63 20.52
C CYS A 57 -5.61 0.40 20.93
N GLU A 58 -6.78 0.57 21.55
CA GLU A 58 -7.69 -0.53 21.87
C GLU A 58 -8.14 -1.26 20.61
N TYR A 59 -8.48 -0.52 19.55
CA TYR A 59 -8.79 -1.12 18.25
C TYR A 59 -7.60 -1.94 17.70
N VAL A 60 -6.38 -1.40 17.76
CA VAL A 60 -5.17 -2.12 17.30
C VAL A 60 -4.96 -3.40 18.12
N GLN A 61 -5.10 -3.33 19.44
CA GLN A 61 -5.00 -4.51 20.32
C GLN A 61 -6.04 -5.57 19.95
N ASN A 62 -7.30 -5.17 19.79
CA ASN A 62 -8.41 -6.09 19.54
C ASN A 62 -8.34 -6.75 18.16
N GLU A 63 -8.01 -5.98 17.13
CA GLU A 63 -7.96 -6.52 15.78
C GLU A 63 -6.68 -7.30 15.49
N TRP A 64 -5.54 -6.82 16.02
CA TRP A 64 -4.23 -7.30 15.60
C TRP A 64 -3.47 -7.98 16.74
N GLY A 65 -3.45 -7.39 17.93
CA GLY A 65 -2.77 -7.95 19.10
C GLY A 65 -3.33 -9.31 19.54
N ASN A 66 -4.65 -9.48 19.47
CA ASN A 66 -5.32 -10.71 19.91
C ASN A 66 -5.30 -11.85 18.86
N LYS A 67 -4.74 -11.59 17.67
CA LYS A 67 -4.70 -12.56 16.54
C LYS A 67 -3.31 -12.62 15.91
N PRO A 68 -2.24 -12.83 16.70
CA PRO A 68 -0.86 -12.67 16.23
C PRO A 68 -0.49 -13.65 15.11
N GLU A 69 -1.00 -14.89 15.16
CA GLU A 69 -0.76 -15.92 14.13
C GLU A 69 -1.40 -15.59 12.77
N ILE A 70 -2.50 -14.85 12.78
CA ILE A 70 -3.22 -14.43 11.56
C ILE A 70 -2.58 -13.17 10.99
N LEU A 71 -2.10 -12.28 11.87
CA LEU A 71 -1.48 -11.02 11.48
C LEU A 71 -0.06 -11.21 10.93
N SER A 72 0.73 -12.04 11.61
CA SER A 72 2.15 -12.18 11.34
C SER A 72 2.38 -12.80 9.97
N VAL A 73 3.29 -12.18 9.22
CA VAL A 73 3.82 -12.71 7.96
C VAL A 73 5.29 -13.10 8.09
N ALA A 74 5.78 -13.27 9.32
CA ALA A 74 7.13 -13.75 9.59
C ALA A 74 7.31 -15.17 9.03
N GLY A 75 8.45 -15.43 8.38
CA GLY A 75 8.71 -16.71 7.70
C GLY A 75 7.84 -17.00 6.47
N SER A 76 6.86 -16.15 6.14
CA SER A 76 6.04 -16.32 4.94
C SER A 76 6.76 -15.78 3.71
N CYS A 77 6.77 -16.57 2.63
CA CYS A 77 7.17 -16.11 1.31
C CYS A 77 6.13 -15.15 0.69
N ILE A 78 4.91 -15.12 1.21
CA ILE A 78 3.80 -14.27 0.75
C ILE A 78 3.37 -13.37 1.91
N ARG A 79 3.82 -12.11 1.86
CA ARG A 79 3.66 -11.14 2.97
C ARG A 79 2.41 -10.27 2.88
N THR A 80 1.53 -10.52 1.91
CA THR A 80 0.28 -9.77 1.75
C THR A 80 -0.76 -10.63 1.00
N ASN A 81 -2.05 -10.32 1.19
CA ASN A 81 -3.14 -10.79 0.31
C ASN A 81 -3.04 -10.24 -1.14
N ASN A 82 -1.95 -9.55 -1.46
CA ASN A 82 -1.73 -8.87 -2.74
C ASN A 82 -1.47 -9.86 -3.87
N ASP A 83 -1.07 -11.11 -3.59
CA ASP A 83 -0.91 -12.12 -4.65
C ASP A 83 -2.26 -12.67 -5.10
N SER A 84 -3.19 -12.92 -4.19
CA SER A 84 -4.56 -13.29 -4.56
C SER A 84 -5.28 -12.11 -5.22
N GLU A 85 -5.09 -10.89 -4.72
CA GLU A 85 -5.66 -9.67 -5.32
C GLU A 85 -5.00 -9.36 -6.67
N ALA A 86 -3.69 -9.50 -6.82
CA ALA A 86 -2.98 -9.31 -8.08
C ALA A 86 -3.34 -10.40 -9.09
N PHE A 87 -3.38 -11.67 -8.66
CA PHE A 87 -3.87 -12.77 -9.46
C PHE A 87 -5.29 -12.46 -9.93
N ASN A 88 -6.21 -12.16 -9.02
CA ASN A 88 -7.58 -11.81 -9.36
C ASN A 88 -7.67 -10.60 -10.29
N ARG A 89 -6.85 -9.57 -10.10
CA ARG A 89 -6.80 -8.39 -10.98
C ARG A 89 -6.34 -8.76 -12.39
N HIS A 90 -5.29 -9.56 -12.52
CA HIS A 90 -4.74 -9.99 -13.81
C HIS A 90 -5.67 -11.01 -14.49
N PHE A 91 -6.15 -11.99 -13.73
CA PHE A 91 -7.10 -13.01 -14.16
C PHE A 91 -8.42 -12.39 -14.61
N THR A 92 -9.05 -11.54 -13.80
CA THR A 92 -10.35 -10.91 -14.12
C THR A 92 -10.30 -10.17 -15.46
N SER A 93 -9.21 -9.45 -15.74
CA SER A 93 -9.05 -8.77 -17.03
C SER A 93 -8.95 -9.75 -18.20
N ARG A 94 -8.21 -10.85 -18.03
CA ARG A 94 -8.00 -11.87 -19.08
C ARG A 94 -9.25 -12.73 -19.28
N ALA A 95 -9.99 -12.99 -18.21
CA ALA A 95 -11.22 -13.78 -18.19
C ALA A 95 -12.41 -13.05 -18.84
N GLY A 96 -12.29 -11.76 -19.18
CA GLY A 96 -13.34 -10.98 -19.84
C GLY A 96 -14.06 -9.97 -18.92
N GLY A 97 -13.45 -9.60 -17.79
CA GLY A 97 -13.97 -8.64 -16.84
C GLY A 97 -14.69 -9.29 -15.66
N ARG A 98 -15.46 -8.48 -14.90
CA ARG A 98 -16.14 -8.93 -13.67
C ARG A 98 -17.36 -9.82 -13.95
N GLN A 99 -17.96 -9.70 -15.13
CA GLN A 99 -19.17 -10.43 -15.55
C GLN A 99 -19.07 -10.83 -17.04
N PRO A 100 -18.16 -11.75 -17.40
CA PRO A 100 -18.06 -12.23 -18.77
C PRO A 100 -19.25 -13.13 -19.13
N ARG A 101 -19.63 -13.15 -20.41
CA ARG A 101 -20.57 -14.16 -20.93
C ARG A 101 -19.93 -15.54 -20.86
N VAL A 102 -20.70 -16.59 -20.54
CA VAL A 102 -20.19 -17.95 -20.32
C VAL A 102 -19.27 -18.45 -21.43
N PHE A 103 -19.68 -18.34 -22.70
CA PHE A 103 -18.85 -18.77 -23.83
C PHE A 103 -17.54 -17.98 -23.97
N GLN A 104 -17.59 -16.67 -23.74
CA GLN A 104 -16.39 -15.82 -23.77
C GLN A 104 -15.45 -16.19 -22.62
N PHE A 105 -15.99 -16.48 -21.44
CA PHE A 105 -15.23 -16.91 -20.28
C PHE A 105 -14.52 -18.24 -20.54
N ILE A 106 -15.23 -19.24 -21.07
CA ILE A 106 -14.66 -20.56 -21.38
C ILE A 106 -13.51 -20.44 -22.40
N ARG A 107 -13.72 -19.69 -23.50
CA ARG A 107 -12.66 -19.47 -24.49
C ARG A 107 -11.43 -18.78 -23.86
N ASN A 108 -11.66 -17.71 -23.11
CA ASN A 108 -10.58 -16.98 -22.44
C ASN A 108 -9.84 -17.86 -21.42
N LEU A 109 -10.54 -18.77 -20.74
CA LEU A 109 -9.93 -19.72 -19.82
C LEU A 109 -8.97 -20.67 -20.53
N GLN A 110 -9.34 -21.17 -21.71
CA GLN A 110 -8.46 -22.03 -22.51
C GLN A 110 -7.16 -21.29 -22.87
N ASP A 111 -7.26 -20.06 -23.37
CA ASP A 111 -6.10 -19.21 -23.67
C ASP A 111 -5.23 -18.96 -22.42
N ILE A 112 -5.86 -18.74 -21.26
CA ILE A 112 -5.13 -18.54 -20.01
C ILE A 112 -4.34 -19.80 -19.64
N ILE A 113 -4.98 -20.97 -19.69
CA ILE A 113 -4.35 -22.25 -19.35
C ILE A 113 -3.15 -22.52 -20.27
N GLU A 114 -3.30 -22.35 -21.58
CA GLU A 114 -2.20 -22.57 -22.55
C GLU A 114 -1.01 -21.63 -22.29
N ASN A 115 -1.29 -20.37 -21.98
CA ASN A 115 -0.27 -19.40 -21.61
C ASN A 115 0.46 -19.80 -20.32
N GLU A 116 -0.27 -20.23 -19.28
CA GLU A 116 0.37 -20.67 -18.03
C GLU A 116 1.17 -21.97 -18.20
N VAL A 117 0.68 -22.93 -18.97
CA VAL A 117 1.44 -24.14 -19.33
C VAL A 117 2.75 -23.77 -20.04
N THR A 118 2.70 -22.80 -20.96
CA THR A 118 3.89 -22.29 -21.66
C THR A 118 4.86 -21.58 -20.71
N ASN A 119 4.33 -20.80 -19.77
CA ASN A 119 5.14 -20.13 -18.73
C ASN A 119 5.86 -21.14 -17.83
N VAL A 120 5.16 -22.19 -17.39
CA VAL A 120 5.75 -23.27 -16.58
C VAL A 120 6.85 -23.99 -17.37
N LYS A 121 6.62 -24.34 -18.63
CA LYS A 121 7.65 -24.94 -19.50
C LYS A 121 8.90 -24.06 -19.63
N ARG A 122 8.71 -22.75 -19.81
CA ARG A 122 9.81 -21.78 -19.86
C ARG A 122 10.57 -21.69 -18.54
N SER A 123 9.86 -21.67 -17.42
CA SER A 123 10.46 -21.67 -16.08
C SER A 123 11.30 -22.93 -15.85
N ASN A 124 10.79 -24.11 -16.20
CA ASN A 124 11.52 -25.38 -16.09
C ASN A 124 12.77 -25.42 -16.98
N ALA A 125 12.75 -24.70 -18.11
CA ALA A 125 13.89 -24.55 -19.00
C ALA A 125 14.87 -23.43 -18.59
N ASN A 126 14.70 -22.83 -17.40
CA ASN A 126 15.45 -21.66 -16.94
C ASN A 126 15.41 -20.45 -17.89
N ILE A 127 14.36 -20.34 -18.71
CA ILE A 127 14.15 -19.19 -19.60
C ILE A 127 13.46 -18.10 -18.76
N PRO A 128 14.10 -16.94 -18.57
CA PRO A 128 13.57 -15.92 -17.67
C PRO A 128 12.24 -15.35 -18.18
N MET A 129 11.23 -15.40 -17.32
CA MET A 129 9.97 -14.68 -17.53
C MET A 129 10.24 -13.18 -17.38
N VAL A 130 9.67 -12.36 -18.28
CA VAL A 130 9.91 -10.90 -18.31
C VAL A 130 9.64 -10.27 -16.94
N LYS A 131 10.62 -9.47 -16.44
CA LYS A 131 10.69 -8.67 -15.18
C LYS A 131 11.66 -9.18 -14.08
N THR A 132 12.83 -9.71 -14.46
CA THR A 132 13.90 -10.15 -13.53
C THR A 132 14.32 -9.08 -12.52
N LYS A 133 14.60 -7.85 -12.96
CA LYS A 133 15.10 -6.77 -12.06
C LYS A 133 14.17 -6.44 -10.89
N ARG A 134 12.85 -6.61 -11.06
CA ARG A 134 11.87 -6.35 -9.99
C ARG A 134 11.85 -7.51 -8.99
N MET A 135 11.95 -8.74 -9.48
CA MET A 135 12.04 -9.93 -8.64
C MET A 135 13.30 -9.88 -7.77
N ASP A 136 14.44 -9.48 -8.31
CA ASP A 136 15.69 -9.36 -7.54
C ASP A 136 15.59 -8.34 -6.40
N ARG A 137 14.92 -7.20 -6.63
CA ARG A 137 14.71 -6.19 -5.58
C ARG A 137 13.79 -6.71 -4.48
N ILE A 138 12.71 -7.39 -4.84
CA ILE A 138 11.78 -7.98 -3.87
C ILE A 138 12.51 -9.06 -3.06
N PHE A 139 13.22 -9.96 -3.74
CA PHE A 139 14.01 -11.01 -3.12
C PHE A 139 15.06 -10.45 -2.14
N LYS A 140 15.81 -9.42 -2.53
CA LYS A 140 16.78 -8.76 -1.62
C LYS A 140 16.12 -8.15 -0.39
N LYS A 141 14.97 -7.49 -0.56
CA LYS A 141 14.21 -6.93 0.57
C LYS A 141 13.71 -8.05 1.49
N ASP A 142 13.24 -9.14 0.91
CA ASP A 142 12.71 -10.28 1.64
C ASP A 142 13.79 -11.00 2.46
N MET A 143 14.98 -11.15 1.88
CA MET A 143 16.17 -11.66 2.58
C MET A 143 16.62 -10.74 3.70
N GLY A 144 16.56 -9.41 3.49
CA GLY A 144 16.88 -8.43 4.53
C GLY A 144 15.94 -8.54 5.74
N ILE A 145 14.63 -8.68 5.51
CA ILE A 145 13.64 -8.89 6.57
C ILE A 145 13.92 -10.18 7.33
N GLN A 146 14.28 -11.26 6.62
CA GLN A 146 14.58 -12.54 7.24
C GLN A 146 15.83 -12.49 8.12
N ALA A 147 16.91 -11.85 7.64
CA ALA A 147 18.10 -11.63 8.45
C ALA A 147 17.80 -10.79 9.71
N ALA A 148 16.96 -9.76 9.57
CA ALA A 148 16.54 -8.96 10.71
C ALA A 148 15.68 -9.74 11.71
N HIS A 149 14.90 -10.74 11.27
CA HIS A 149 14.19 -11.65 12.18
C HIS A 149 15.17 -12.51 12.97
N GLU A 150 16.19 -13.05 12.32
CA GLU A 150 17.22 -13.86 12.98
C GLU A 150 17.97 -13.01 14.02
N GLU A 151 18.37 -11.79 13.67
CA GLU A 151 19.03 -10.86 14.59
C GLU A 151 18.14 -10.48 15.78
N LEU A 152 16.84 -10.26 15.54
CA LEU A 152 15.88 -9.90 16.58
C LEU A 152 15.61 -11.06 17.55
N LEU A 153 15.75 -12.32 17.10
CA LEU A 153 15.65 -13.52 17.94
C LEU A 153 16.96 -13.82 18.70
N LEU A 154 18.11 -13.41 18.17
CA LEU A 154 19.43 -13.58 18.81
C LEU A 154 19.69 -12.55 19.92
N ASN A 155 19.18 -11.33 19.74
CA ASN A 155 19.34 -10.25 20.72
C ASN A 155 18.38 -10.40 21.91
N ARG A 156 18.71 -9.74 23.03
CA ARG A 156 17.75 -9.62 24.13
C ARG A 156 16.56 -8.79 23.65
N ILE A 157 15.39 -9.42 23.60
CA ILE A 157 14.16 -8.79 23.15
C ILE A 157 13.77 -7.70 24.17
N THR A 158 13.88 -6.44 23.77
CA THR A 158 13.38 -5.27 24.52
C THR A 158 12.39 -4.46 23.70
N LYS A 159 11.61 -3.60 24.36
CA LYS A 159 10.68 -2.69 23.69
C LYS A 159 11.40 -1.74 22.72
N GLU A 160 12.61 -1.29 23.06
CA GLU A 160 13.42 -0.45 22.17
C GLU A 160 13.86 -1.21 20.91
N THR A 161 14.30 -2.46 21.05
CA THR A 161 14.70 -3.27 19.89
C THR A 161 13.54 -3.49 18.92
N ILE A 162 12.34 -3.74 19.44
CA ILE A 162 11.12 -3.91 18.63
C ILE A 162 10.70 -2.59 17.98
N TYR A 163 10.80 -1.48 18.71
CA TYR A 163 10.55 -0.16 18.14
C TYR A 163 11.47 0.12 16.94
N GLN A 164 12.78 -0.11 17.09
CA GLN A 164 13.74 0.13 16.00
C GLN A 164 13.49 -0.80 14.83
N PHE A 165 13.26 -2.09 15.08
CA PHE A 165 12.88 -3.03 14.03
C PHE A 165 11.66 -2.55 13.25
N MET A 166 10.59 -2.13 13.94
CA MET A 166 9.38 -1.64 13.28
C MET A 166 9.64 -0.37 12.47
N LYS A 167 10.51 0.52 12.95
CA LYS A 167 10.87 1.77 12.27
C LYS A 167 11.72 1.53 11.02
N ASP A 168 12.76 0.69 11.13
CA ASP A 168 13.73 0.44 10.06
C ASP A 168 13.11 -0.26 8.84
N HIS A 169 12.04 -1.03 9.08
CA HIS A 169 11.30 -1.71 8.02
C HIS A 169 10.18 -0.87 7.41
N LEU A 170 10.06 0.40 7.77
CA LEU A 170 9.19 1.35 7.08
C LEU A 170 9.85 1.87 5.79
N PRO A 171 9.05 2.24 4.77
CA PRO A 171 9.55 3.04 3.67
C PRO A 171 10.25 4.30 4.19
N GLU A 172 11.38 4.66 3.56
CA GLU A 172 12.26 5.76 4.00
C GLU A 172 11.50 7.07 4.25
N LYS A 173 10.51 7.37 3.40
CA LYS A 173 9.64 8.55 3.54
C LYS A 173 8.87 8.57 4.87
N LEU A 174 8.36 7.42 5.32
CA LEU A 174 7.61 7.33 6.58
C LEU A 174 8.54 7.34 7.78
N SER A 175 9.72 6.73 7.67
CA SER A 175 10.74 6.77 8.71
C SER A 175 11.20 8.22 8.96
N LYS A 176 11.45 8.99 7.90
CA LYS A 176 11.76 10.43 7.99
C LYS A 176 10.62 11.24 8.62
N GLU A 177 9.36 10.95 8.30
CA GLU A 177 8.22 11.62 8.96
C GLU A 177 8.21 11.38 10.48
N ILE A 178 8.60 10.18 10.94
CA ILE A 178 8.72 9.89 12.38
C ILE A 178 9.83 10.73 13.02
N ASP A 179 10.99 10.80 12.37
CA ASP A 179 12.12 11.58 12.88
C ASP A 179 11.80 13.07 12.98
N ASP A 180 11.10 13.62 11.98
CA ASP A 180 10.62 15.00 12.00
C ASP A 180 9.60 15.24 13.13
N GLU A 181 8.71 14.28 13.38
CA GLU A 181 7.73 14.35 14.48
C GLU A 181 8.44 14.32 15.84
N ARG A 182 9.42 13.44 16.03
CA ARG A 182 10.21 13.37 17.26
C ARG A 182 11.08 14.60 17.50
N LEU A 183 11.64 15.19 16.44
CA LEU A 183 12.38 16.45 16.55
C LEU A 183 11.49 17.58 17.09
N LYS A 184 10.24 17.68 16.60
CA LYS A 184 9.27 18.69 17.07
C LYS A 184 8.87 18.53 18.53
N ILE A 185 8.91 17.31 19.05
CA ILE A 185 8.67 17.04 20.47
C ILE A 185 9.85 17.57 21.29
N SER A 186 11.07 17.32 20.83
CA SER A 186 12.30 17.72 21.52
C SER A 186 12.50 19.25 21.59
N THR A 187 11.95 20.00 20.63
CA THR A 187 12.12 21.46 20.53
C THR A 187 11.10 22.28 21.34
N GLY A 188 10.06 21.65 21.90
CA GLY A 188 9.16 22.26 22.90
C GLY A 188 7.95 23.05 22.36
N ASN A 189 6.85 22.97 23.11
CA ASN A 189 5.47 23.46 22.85
C ASN A 189 4.67 22.70 21.78
N ILE A 190 4.30 21.47 22.12
CA ILE A 190 3.36 20.67 21.33
C ILE A 190 1.93 21.15 21.59
N THR A 191 1.25 21.58 20.53
CA THR A 191 -0.16 21.93 20.53
C THR A 191 -0.89 21.11 19.47
N ARG A 192 -2.22 21.15 19.46
CA ARG A 192 -3.04 20.44 18.45
C ARG A 192 -2.72 20.83 17.01
N THR A 193 -2.06 21.97 16.80
CA THR A 193 -1.71 22.47 15.47
C THR A 193 -0.31 22.03 15.00
N THR A 194 0.55 21.54 15.90
CA THR A 194 1.95 21.19 15.61
C THR A 194 2.11 20.13 14.53
N PHE A 195 1.13 19.22 14.42
CA PHE A 195 1.13 18.12 13.45
C PHE A 195 0.16 18.33 12.27
N ILE A 196 -0.43 19.53 12.14
CA ILE A 196 -1.26 19.85 10.98
C ILE A 196 -0.36 19.89 9.74
N LYS A 197 -0.54 18.90 8.86
CA LYS A 197 0.09 18.92 7.53
C LYS A 197 -0.55 20.06 6.74
N LYS A 198 0.22 21.12 6.44
CA LYS A 198 -0.20 22.15 5.47
C LYS A 198 -0.55 21.42 4.17
N ARG A 199 -1.75 21.65 3.63
CA ARG A 199 -2.10 21.20 2.28
C ARG A 199 -1.07 21.79 1.34
N GLN A 200 -0.11 21.00 0.88
CA GLN A 200 0.64 21.35 -0.32
C GLN A 200 -0.40 21.53 -1.42
N SER A 201 -0.55 22.77 -1.91
CA SER A 201 -1.22 23.05 -3.16
C SER A 201 -0.75 22.03 -4.19
N MET A 202 -1.67 21.49 -5.00
CA MET A 202 -1.40 20.45 -6.00
C MET A 202 -0.22 20.82 -6.91
N ILE A 203 0.99 20.52 -6.47
CA ILE A 203 2.15 20.35 -7.32
C ILE A 203 1.92 18.95 -7.91
N MET A 204 1.88 18.88 -9.23
CA MET A 204 1.78 17.64 -10.01
C MET A 204 2.90 16.69 -9.55
N PHE A 205 2.58 15.82 -8.59
CA PHE A 205 3.48 14.76 -8.16
C PHE A 205 3.66 13.80 -9.33
N SER A 206 4.90 13.69 -9.81
CA SER A 206 5.28 12.63 -10.73
C SER A 206 5.01 11.29 -10.06
N SER A 207 4.27 10.44 -10.76
CA SER A 207 3.65 9.22 -10.23
C SER A 207 4.65 8.07 -10.08
N HIS A 208 5.88 8.31 -9.65
CA HIS A 208 6.92 7.27 -9.62
C HIS A 208 7.05 6.57 -8.26
N ASP A 209 6.77 7.26 -7.15
CA ASP A 209 7.10 6.73 -5.82
C ASP A 209 5.94 6.02 -5.11
N ASP A 210 4.71 6.16 -5.60
CA ASP A 210 3.54 5.40 -5.09
C ASP A 210 3.42 3.99 -5.70
N GLU A 211 4.35 3.58 -6.58
CA GLU A 211 4.36 2.25 -7.21
C GLU A 211 5.03 1.16 -6.34
N GLU A 212 5.52 1.49 -5.14
CA GLU A 212 6.26 0.58 -4.25
C GLU A 212 5.46 -0.69 -3.85
N TYR A 213 4.12 -0.66 -3.92
CA TYR A 213 3.24 -1.79 -3.58
C TYR A 213 2.30 -2.24 -4.71
N GLY A 214 2.62 -1.92 -5.98
CA GLY A 214 1.94 -2.51 -7.14
C GLY A 214 0.49 -2.05 -7.39
N VAL A 215 0.00 -1.05 -6.65
CA VAL A 215 -1.31 -0.43 -6.87
C VAL A 215 -1.16 0.74 -7.85
N LYS A 216 -1.25 0.47 -9.16
CA LYS A 216 -1.47 1.55 -10.14
C LYS A 216 -2.89 2.05 -9.99
N ARG A 217 -3.09 3.20 -9.35
CA ARG A 217 -4.38 3.91 -9.43
C ARG A 217 -4.59 4.32 -10.89
N LYS A 218 -5.73 3.94 -11.47
CA LYS A 218 -6.15 4.42 -12.80
C LYS A 218 -6.03 5.94 -12.80
N ARG A 219 -5.17 6.50 -13.66
CA ARG A 219 -5.17 7.93 -13.97
C ARG A 219 -6.56 8.27 -14.47
N ILE A 220 -7.31 9.06 -13.71
CA ILE A 220 -8.54 9.67 -14.22
C ILE A 220 -8.07 10.69 -15.23
N TYR A 221 -8.11 10.32 -16.51
CA TYR A 221 -7.90 11.26 -17.61
C TYR A 221 -9.11 12.20 -17.62
N ARG A 222 -9.04 13.29 -16.85
CA ARG A 222 -10.00 14.39 -17.01
C ARG A 222 -9.77 14.95 -18.41
N ARG A 223 -10.68 14.63 -19.35
CA ARG A 223 -10.77 15.34 -20.63
C ARG A 223 -10.83 16.83 -20.29
N ARG A 224 -9.81 17.60 -20.70
CA ARG A 224 -9.91 19.06 -20.70
C ARG A 224 -11.09 19.42 -21.61
N PRO A 225 -11.97 20.37 -21.21
CA PRO A 225 -12.92 20.94 -22.15
C PRO A 225 -12.13 21.49 -23.34
N LYS A 226 -12.53 21.14 -24.57
CA LYS A 226 -12.00 21.83 -25.74
C LYS A 226 -12.41 23.28 -25.60
N GLU A 227 -11.42 24.17 -25.55
CA GLU A 227 -11.63 25.59 -25.77
C GLU A 227 -12.33 25.73 -27.12
N ILE A 228 -13.53 26.33 -27.08
CA ILE A 228 -14.22 26.78 -28.28
C ILE A 228 -13.40 27.96 -28.77
N VAL A 229 -12.58 27.74 -29.79
CA VAL A 229 -11.98 28.82 -30.57
C VAL A 229 -13.04 29.21 -31.59
N ASP A 230 -13.63 30.37 -31.36
CA ASP A 230 -14.43 31.08 -32.35
C ASP A 230 -13.58 31.40 -33.58
N GLY A 231 -14.16 31.16 -34.75
CA GLY A 231 -13.69 31.69 -36.03
C GLY A 231 -13.03 30.65 -36.93
N GLU A 232 -13.80 30.08 -37.86
CA GLU A 232 -13.70 30.49 -39.27
C GLU A 232 -14.76 29.78 -40.12
N LYS A 233 -15.48 30.59 -40.89
CA LYS A 233 -16.48 30.17 -41.86
C LYS A 233 -15.79 29.42 -43.01
N SER A 234 -16.21 28.19 -43.31
CA SER A 234 -16.04 27.62 -44.65
C SER A 234 -17.14 26.60 -44.98
N ASN A 235 -18.28 27.15 -45.37
CA ASN A 235 -18.99 26.85 -46.62
C ASN A 235 -18.74 25.46 -47.26
N TRP A 236 -19.54 24.45 -46.89
CA TRP A 236 -19.79 23.29 -47.76
C TRP A 236 -21.29 23.09 -47.91
N LYS A 237 -21.75 23.28 -49.16
CA LYS A 237 -23.13 23.25 -49.59
C LYS A 237 -23.77 21.88 -49.39
N SER A 238 -25.04 21.92 -48.98
CA SER A 238 -25.98 20.82 -49.04
C SER A 238 -26.21 20.33 -50.47
N SER A 239 -26.24 19.02 -50.67
CA SER A 239 -26.96 18.40 -51.78
C SER A 239 -27.56 17.10 -51.27
N ILE A 240 -28.84 17.20 -50.92
CA ILE A 240 -29.76 16.09 -50.67
C ILE A 240 -30.43 15.76 -52.01
N SER A 241 -30.41 14.48 -52.38
CA SER A 241 -31.46 13.77 -53.13
C SER A 241 -31.13 12.28 -53.02
N LYS A 242 -31.92 11.47 -52.28
CA LYS A 242 -33.09 10.69 -52.77
C LYS A 242 -32.72 9.80 -53.97
N SER A 243 -33.09 8.54 -54.13
CA SER A 243 -33.78 7.48 -53.38
C SER A 243 -33.62 6.22 -54.27
N ALA A 244 -33.77 5.03 -53.69
CA ALA A 244 -34.23 3.75 -54.28
C ALA A 244 -34.11 3.52 -55.81
N GLU A 245 -33.35 2.51 -56.20
CA GLU A 245 -33.83 1.19 -56.67
C GLU A 245 -32.69 0.16 -56.61
#